data_AF-A0AAV5Z6Q1-F1
#
_entry.id   AF-A0AAV5Z6Q1-F1
#
_cell.length_a   1.000
_cell.length_b   1.000
_cell.length_c   1.000
_cell.angle_alpha   90.00
_cell.angle_beta   90.00
_cell.angle_gamma   90.00
#
_symmetry.space_group_name_H-M   'P 1'
#
loop_
_entity.id
_entity.type
_entity.pdbx_description
1 polymer ?
#
loop_
_entity_poly.entity_id
_entity_poly.type
_entity_poly.pdbx_seq_one_letter_code
_entity_poly.pdbx_strand_id
1 'polypeptide(L)'
;MADAPKRIKRLLREYAAAAHEEELRRALLPVSEGFKRWERGELGSGELSEIIHQFHQGPARELWVRYDTPHLEMAVAFAITTGLLARDTIPGELLEHLGGAMRFYEGEQAPTDKAL
;
A
#
# COMPACT_ATOMS: atom_id res chain seq x y z
N MET A 1 -12.16 1.85 -22.74
CA MET A 1 -12.36 0.90 -21.63
C MET A 1 -13.79 1.10 -21.14
N ALA A 2 -14.58 0.03 -21.00
CA ALA A 2 -15.97 0.16 -20.54
C ALA A 2 -15.99 0.79 -19.14
N ASP A 3 -16.90 1.74 -18.92
CA ASP A 3 -16.99 2.41 -17.62
C ASP A 3 -17.33 1.37 -16.55
N ALA A 4 -16.49 1.27 -15.51
CA ALA A 4 -16.67 0.24 -14.49
C ALA A 4 -18.04 0.42 -13.80
N PRO A 5 -18.76 -0.68 -13.51
CA PRO A 5 -20.04 -0.59 -12.81
C PRO A 5 -19.93 0.24 -11.53
N LYS A 6 -20.96 1.02 -11.19
CA LYS A 6 -20.98 1.86 -9.98
C LYS A 6 -20.56 1.10 -8.71
N ARG A 7 -20.97 -0.17 -8.63
CA ARG A 7 -20.60 -1.07 -7.53
C ARG A 7 -19.09 -1.33 -7.47
N ILE A 8 -18.45 -1.64 -8.61
CA ILE A 8 -17.00 -1.85 -8.69
C ILE A 8 -16.24 -0.58 -8.30
N LYS A 9 -16.67 0.59 -8.80
CA LYS A 9 -16.08 1.88 -8.39
C LYS A 9 -16.17 2.12 -6.87
N ARG A 10 -17.28 1.73 -6.24
CA ARG A 10 -17.43 1.81 -4.78
C ARG A 10 -16.46 0.89 -4.07
N LEU A 11 -16.40 -0.37 -4.49
CA LEU A 11 -15.50 -1.36 -3.90
C LEU A 11 -14.02 -0.97 -4.08
N LEU A 12 -13.62 -0.45 -5.24
CA LEU A 12 -12.26 0.04 -5.46
C LEU A 12 -11.88 1.13 -4.45
N ARG A 13 -12.75 2.10 -4.18
CA ARG A 13 -12.48 3.14 -3.18
C ARG A 13 -12.39 2.57 -1.76
N GLU A 14 -13.28 1.65 -1.43
CA GLU A 14 -13.33 1.00 -0.12
C GLU A 14 -12.04 0.21 0.17
N TYR A 15 -11.64 -0.66 -0.75
CA TYR A 15 -10.41 -1.44 -0.59
C TYR A 15 -9.14 -0.63 -0.78
N ALA A 16 -9.15 0.43 -1.59
CA ALA A 16 -8.04 1.37 -1.65
C ALA A 16 -7.86 2.13 -0.33
N ALA A 17 -8.95 2.56 0.31
CA ALA A 17 -8.88 3.20 1.62
C ALA A 17 -8.34 2.24 2.68
N ALA A 18 -8.79 0.98 2.69
CA ALA A 18 -8.28 -0.05 3.60
C ALA A 18 -6.79 -0.35 3.38
N ALA A 19 -6.36 -0.45 2.11
CA ALA A 19 -4.96 -0.66 1.77
C ALA A 19 -4.11 0.55 2.19
N HIS A 20 -4.53 1.76 1.85
CA HIS A 20 -3.84 3.00 2.21
C HIS A 20 -3.66 3.11 3.72
N GLU A 21 -4.70 2.84 4.50
CA GLU A 21 -4.62 2.87 5.96
C GLU A 21 -3.61 1.86 6.52
N GLU A 22 -3.63 0.60 6.04
CA GLU A 22 -2.69 -0.41 6.53
C GLU A 22 -1.24 -0.09 6.14
N GLU A 23 -1.00 0.43 4.92
CA GLU A 23 0.35 0.87 4.54
C GLU A 23 0.81 2.07 5.36
N LEU A 24 -0.06 3.05 5.59
CA LEU A 24 0.24 4.21 6.42
C LEU A 24 0.56 3.78 7.85
N ARG A 25 -0.23 2.86 8.42
CA ARG A 25 0.01 2.28 9.75
C ARG A 25 1.39 1.64 9.82
N ARG A 26 1.78 0.84 8.81
CA ARG A 26 3.12 0.22 8.75
C ARG A 26 4.23 1.25 8.60
N ALA A 27 4.04 2.25 7.75
CA ALA A 27 5.00 3.34 7.53
C ALA A 27 5.21 4.21 8.78
N LEU A 28 4.22 4.29 9.67
CA LEU A 28 4.30 5.02 10.94
C LEU A 28 4.98 4.22 12.07
N LEU A 29 5.18 2.91 11.92
CA LEU A 29 5.82 2.09 12.98
C LEU A 29 7.22 2.59 13.38
N PRO A 30 8.13 2.95 12.44
CA PRO A 30 9.43 3.50 12.80
C PRO A 30 9.34 4.84 13.53
N VAL A 31 8.37 5.69 13.16
CA VAL A 31 8.12 6.97 13.83
C VAL A 31 7.64 6.73 15.26
N SER A 32 6.69 5.81 15.44
CA SER A 32 6.18 5.42 16.76
C SER A 32 7.28 4.87 17.67
N GLU A 33 8.17 4.02 17.14
CA GLU A 33 9.30 3.52 17.91
C GLU A 33 10.33 4.62 18.21
N GLY A 34 10.54 5.56 17.28
CA GLY A 34 11.36 6.75 17.49
C GLY A 34 10.91 7.55 18.71
N PHE A 35 9.60 7.84 18.81
CA PHE A 35 9.04 8.52 19.98
C PHE A 35 9.29 7.74 21.28
N LYS A 36 9.03 6.43 21.29
CA LYS A 36 9.24 5.58 22.48
C LYS A 36 10.71 5.57 22.95
N ARG A 37 11.66 5.51 22.01
CA ARG A 37 13.10 5.55 22.31
C ARG A 37 13.54 6.92 22.82
N TRP A 38 13.00 7.99 22.24
CA TRP A 38 13.26 9.35 22.67
C TRP A 38 12.77 9.60 24.11
N GLU A 39 11.56 9.14 24.45
CA GLU A 39 11.02 9.21 25.81
C GLU A 39 11.91 8.48 26.85
N ARG A 40 12.57 7.39 26.46
CA ARG A 40 13.52 6.64 27.29
C ARG A 40 14.93 7.23 27.31
N GLY A 41 15.20 8.29 26.55
CA GLY A 41 16.54 8.89 26.41
C GLY A 41 17.53 8.06 25.58
N GLU A 42 17.05 7.06 24.84
CA GLU A 42 17.86 6.18 23.97
C GLU A 42 18.08 6.76 22.57
N LEU A 43 17.48 7.91 22.30
CA LEU A 43 17.47 8.58 21.00
C LEU A 43 17.42 10.09 21.24
N GLY A 44 18.29 10.84 20.59
CA GLY A 44 18.31 12.31 20.69
C GLY A 44 17.18 12.96 19.89
N SER A 45 16.80 14.20 20.23
CA SER A 45 15.76 14.94 19.50
C SER A 45 16.09 15.17 18.03
N GLY A 46 17.38 15.33 17.68
CA GLY A 46 17.82 15.46 16.29
C GLY A 46 17.60 14.17 15.47
N GLU A 47 17.87 13.01 16.07
CA GLU A 47 17.62 11.71 15.45
C GLU A 47 16.11 11.45 15.28
N LEU A 48 15.30 11.83 16.27
CA LEU A 48 13.83 11.76 16.14
C LEU A 48 13.33 12.65 15.00
N SER A 49 13.84 13.88 14.92
CA SER A 49 13.50 14.81 13.85
C SER A 49 13.85 14.25 12.46
N GLU A 50 14.98 13.56 12.32
CA GLU A 50 15.38 12.92 11.07
C GLU A 50 14.44 11.77 10.69
N ILE A 51 14.06 10.91 11.65
CA ILE A 51 13.08 9.82 11.41
C ILE A 51 11.74 10.39 10.90
N ILE A 52 11.25 11.47 11.53
CA ILE A 52 10.02 12.14 11.10
C ILE A 52 10.18 12.74 9.70
N HIS A 53 11.33 13.36 9.41
CA HIS A 53 11.61 13.94 8.10
C HIS A 53 11.64 12.88 7.00
N GLN A 54 12.30 11.75 7.25
CA GLN A 54 12.37 10.61 6.32
C GLN A 54 10.98 10.02 6.04
N PHE A 55 10.15 9.83 7.08
CA PHE A 55 8.76 9.41 6.90
C PHE A 55 7.97 10.37 6.01
N HIS A 56 8.08 11.68 6.26
CA HIS A 56 7.34 12.69 5.52
C HIS A 56 7.80 12.79 4.05
N GLN A 57 9.10 12.73 3.77
CA GLN A 57 9.64 12.88 2.42
C GLN A 57 9.53 11.61 1.56
N GLY A 58 9.61 10.44 2.18
CA GLY A 58 9.51 9.15 1.47
C GLY A 58 8.12 8.54 1.61
N PRO A 59 7.87 7.67 2.61
CA PRO A 59 6.65 6.87 2.72
C PRO A 59 5.34 7.66 2.58
N ALA A 60 5.19 8.79 3.28
CA ALA A 60 3.96 9.58 3.22
C ALA A 60 3.69 10.14 1.81
N ARG A 61 4.75 10.58 1.14
CA ARG A 61 4.68 11.09 -0.24
C ARG A 61 4.35 9.97 -1.23
N GLU A 62 5.00 8.81 -1.10
CA GLU A 62 4.76 7.64 -1.96
C GLU A 62 3.32 7.13 -1.85
N LEU A 63 2.79 7.06 -0.61
CA LEU A 63 1.40 6.69 -0.37
C LEU A 63 0.42 7.69 -0.98
N TRP A 64 0.68 8.99 -0.83
CA TRP A 64 -0.13 10.03 -1.47
C TRP A 64 -0.16 9.85 -3.00
N VAL A 65 1.00 9.69 -3.64
CA VAL A 65 1.07 9.49 -5.11
C VAL A 65 0.31 8.23 -5.55
N ARG A 66 0.38 7.15 -4.76
CA ARG A 66 -0.26 5.87 -5.11
C ARG A 66 -1.78 5.92 -5.02
N TYR A 67 -2.33 6.61 -4.02
CA TYR A 67 -3.75 6.57 -3.70
C TYR A 67 -4.53 7.83 -4.11
N ASP A 68 -3.86 8.96 -4.34
CA ASP A 68 -4.49 10.20 -4.84
C ASP A 68 -4.69 10.16 -6.36
N THR A 69 -5.49 9.20 -6.82
CA THR A 69 -5.76 8.97 -8.24
C THR A 69 -7.17 8.40 -8.45
N PRO A 70 -7.85 8.74 -9.57
CA PRO A 70 -9.09 8.08 -9.93
C PRO A 70 -8.91 6.61 -10.38
N HIS A 71 -7.68 6.16 -10.62
CA HIS A 71 -7.34 4.83 -11.15
C HIS A 71 -6.77 3.92 -10.04
N LEU A 72 -7.65 3.40 -9.19
CA LEU A 72 -7.29 2.64 -7.99
C LEU A 72 -7.01 1.16 -8.25
N GLU A 73 -7.25 0.67 -9.47
CA GLU A 73 -7.15 -0.75 -9.83
C GLU A 73 -5.75 -1.31 -9.53
N MET A 74 -4.71 -0.57 -9.89
CA MET A 74 -3.33 -0.99 -9.66
C MET A 74 -2.97 -1.01 -8.17
N ALA A 75 -3.40 0.01 -7.41
CA ALA A 75 -3.13 0.08 -5.97
C ALA A 75 -3.80 -1.06 -5.21
N VAL A 76 -5.08 -1.36 -5.51
CA VAL A 76 -5.81 -2.46 -4.89
C VAL A 76 -5.27 -3.81 -5.32
N ALA A 77 -4.93 -4.00 -6.61
CA ALA A 77 -4.32 -5.24 -7.08
C ALA A 77 -2.98 -5.50 -6.38
N PHE A 78 -2.10 -4.50 -6.28
CA PHE A 78 -0.84 -4.60 -5.57
C PHE A 78 -1.04 -5.03 -4.11
N ALA A 79 -1.98 -4.39 -3.42
CA ALA A 79 -2.31 -4.69 -2.02
C ALA A 79 -2.76 -6.14 -1.83
N ILE A 80 -3.56 -6.69 -2.76
CA ILE A 80 -4.00 -8.08 -2.70
C ILE A 80 -2.84 -9.03 -3.01
N THR A 81 -2.07 -8.76 -4.07
CA THR A 81 -0.99 -9.66 -4.51
C THR A 81 0.19 -9.71 -3.55
N THR A 82 0.43 -8.65 -2.78
CA THR A 82 1.46 -8.62 -1.74
C THR A 82 0.99 -9.14 -0.38
N GLY A 83 -0.29 -9.52 -0.27
CA GLY A 83 -0.89 -9.97 0.98
C GLY A 83 -1.10 -8.85 2.00
N LEU A 84 -1.02 -7.58 1.59
CA LEU A 84 -1.45 -6.44 2.42
C LEU A 84 -2.94 -6.53 2.74
N LEU A 85 -3.74 -6.88 1.72
CA LEU A 85 -5.14 -7.25 1.87
C LEU A 85 -5.29 -8.76 1.66
N ALA A 86 -5.97 -9.42 2.59
CA ALA A 86 -6.22 -10.85 2.51
C ALA A 86 -7.23 -11.14 1.37
N ARG A 87 -6.80 -11.92 0.37
CA ARG A 87 -7.56 -12.17 -0.87
C ARG A 87 -8.95 -12.76 -0.63
N ASP A 88 -9.10 -13.57 0.41
CA ASP A 88 -10.36 -14.19 0.83
C ASP A 88 -11.39 -13.19 1.39
N THR A 89 -10.96 -12.01 1.81
CA THR A 89 -11.84 -10.91 2.26
C THR A 89 -12.38 -10.06 1.10
N ILE A 90 -11.96 -10.33 -0.14
CA ILE A 90 -12.29 -9.53 -1.33
C ILE A 90 -13.48 -10.16 -2.09
N PRO A 91 -14.52 -9.39 -2.44
CA PRO A 91 -15.63 -9.87 -3.24
C PRO A 91 -15.16 -10.40 -4.59
N GLY A 92 -15.69 -11.55 -5.01
CA GLY A 92 -15.29 -12.21 -6.27
C GLY A 92 -15.41 -11.31 -7.50
N GLU A 93 -16.45 -10.49 -7.59
CA GLU A 93 -16.65 -9.52 -8.69
C GLU A 93 -15.51 -8.48 -8.79
N LEU A 94 -14.89 -8.11 -7.66
CA LEU A 94 -13.76 -7.20 -7.65
C LEU A 94 -12.47 -7.93 -8.07
N LEU A 95 -12.29 -9.17 -7.60
CA LEU A 95 -11.15 -10.01 -8.03
C LEU A 95 -11.18 -10.27 -9.54
N GLU A 96 -12.36 -10.55 -10.10
CA GLU A 96 -12.53 -10.71 -11.54
C GLU A 96 -12.17 -9.42 -12.30
N HIS A 97 -12.64 -8.27 -11.81
CA HIS A 97 -12.33 -6.97 -12.40
C HIS A 97 -10.81 -6.65 -12.35
N LEU A 98 -10.15 -6.98 -11.25
CA LEU A 98 -8.73 -6.74 -11.02
C LEU A 98 -7.81 -7.78 -11.68
N GLY A 99 -8.34 -8.84 -12.27
CA GLY A 99 -7.55 -9.98 -12.73
C GLY A 99 -6.41 -9.63 -13.69
N GLY A 100 -6.57 -8.59 -14.53
CA GLY A 100 -5.49 -8.09 -15.38
C GLY A 100 -4.34 -7.46 -14.59
N ALA A 101 -4.67 -6.57 -13.64
CA ALA A 101 -3.69 -5.89 -12.79
C ALA A 101 -3.03 -6.85 -11.78
N MET A 102 -3.77 -7.84 -11.28
CA MET A 102 -3.21 -8.87 -10.40
C MET A 102 -2.19 -9.74 -11.14
N ARG A 103 -2.50 -10.20 -12.36
CA ARG A 103 -1.55 -10.97 -13.18
C ARG A 103 -0.27 -10.20 -13.49
N PHE A 104 -0.37 -8.87 -13.65
CA PHE A 104 0.81 -8.02 -13.84
C PHE A 104 1.78 -8.16 -12.64
N TYR A 105 1.29 -7.96 -11.41
CA TYR A 105 2.13 -8.08 -10.21
C TYR A 105 2.54 -9.52 -9.88
N GLU A 106 1.67 -10.51 -10.10
CA GLU A 106 2.02 -11.93 -9.94
C GLU A 106 3.16 -12.32 -10.89
N GLY A 107 3.17 -11.79 -12.11
CA GLY A 107 4.24 -11.99 -13.10
C GLY A 107 5.57 -11.31 -12.74
N GLU A 108 5.52 -10.13 -12.10
CA GLU A 108 6.72 -9.46 -11.58
C GLU A 108 7.33 -10.17 -10.35
N GLN A 109 6.51 -10.90 -9.58
CA GLN A 109 6.95 -11.68 -8.41
C GLN A 109 7.48 -13.07 -8.77
N ALA A 110 7.28 -13.55 -10.01
CA ALA A 110 7.85 -14.82 -10.44
C ALA A 110 9.39 -14.71 -10.45
N PRO A 111 10.12 -15.67 -9.85
CA PRO A 111 11.57 -15.65 -9.91
C PRO A 111 12.01 -15.65 -11.37
N THR A 112 12.86 -14.70 -11.74
CA THR A 112 13.52 -14.65 -13.04
C THR A 112 14.43 -15.88 -13.17
N ASP A 113 13.87 -17.01 -13.58
CA ASP A 113 14.63 -18.20 -13.95
C ASP A 113 15.21 -17.97 -15.35
N LYS A 114 16.16 -17.04 -15.43
CA LYS A 114 17.03 -16.79 -16.58
C LYS A 114 18.44 -16.46 -16.12
N ALA A 115 19.15 -17.52 -15.75
CA ALA A 115 20.60 -17.59 -15.90
C ALA A 115 20.94 -18.98 -16.45
N LEU A 116 21.01 -19.08 -17.78
CA LEU A 116 21.81 -20.06 -18.51
C LEU A 116 22.98 -19.31 -19.14
#